data_AF-A0A7J5ZTY1-F1
#
_entry.id   AF-A0A7J5ZTY1-F1
#
_cell.length_a   1.000
_cell.length_b   1.000
_cell.length_c   1.000
_cell.angle_alpha   90.00
_cell.angle_beta   90.00
_cell.angle_gamma   90.00
#
_symmetry.space_group_name_H-M   'P 1'
#
loop_
_entity.id
_entity.type
_entity.pdbx_description
1 polymer ?
#
loop_
_entity_poly.entity_id
_entity_poly.type
_entity_poly.pdbx_seq_one_letter_code
_entity_poly.pdbx_strand_id
1 'polypeptide(L)'
;MVNESLSKTQEFLTNASLFYKDLCPEQARFLMQKQQMNGPALPDTVLCPFCFQWRRPGEYHVRIRPKRRPSVRIRKLLRREQTRKRLSSQEIKLLQRFRRASSILCKE
;
A
#
# COMPACT_ATOMS: atom_id res chain seq x y z
N MET A 1 -18.85 15.39 -13.94
CA MET A 1 -20.07 15.05 -13.18
C MET A 1 -20.16 13.53 -13.19
N VAL A 2 -19.88 12.86 -12.07
CA VAL A 2 -19.99 11.38 -12.00
C VAL A 2 -21.47 11.06 -11.87
N ASN A 3 -22.00 10.26 -12.80
CA ASN A 3 -23.42 9.87 -12.83
C ASN A 3 -23.80 9.16 -11.52
N GLU A 4 -24.80 9.68 -10.81
CA GLU A 4 -25.25 9.20 -9.49
C GLU A 4 -25.81 7.75 -9.52
N SER A 5 -26.22 7.26 -10.69
CA SER A 5 -26.62 5.86 -10.88
C SER A 5 -25.43 4.89 -10.93
N LEU A 6 -24.29 5.36 -11.44
CA LEU A 6 -23.04 4.61 -11.45
C LEU A 6 -22.53 4.44 -10.03
N SER A 7 -22.57 5.47 -9.19
CA SER A 7 -22.12 5.36 -7.79
C SER A 7 -22.96 4.36 -6.97
N LYS A 8 -24.29 4.36 -7.12
CA LYS A 8 -25.17 3.40 -6.43
C LYS A 8 -24.91 1.96 -6.84
N THR A 9 -24.68 1.72 -8.14
CA THR A 9 -24.35 0.39 -8.66
C THR A 9 -23.00 -0.09 -8.15
N GLN A 10 -22.01 0.81 -8.13
CA GLN A 10 -20.66 0.54 -7.63
C GLN A 10 -20.69 0.18 -6.14
N GLU A 11 -21.40 0.95 -5.32
CA GLU A 11 -21.59 0.71 -3.89
C GLU A 11 -22.26 -0.65 -3.64
N PHE A 12 -23.32 -0.96 -4.40
CA PHE A 12 -23.99 -2.24 -4.32
C PHE A 12 -23.04 -3.40 -4.61
N LEU A 13 -22.26 -3.33 -5.70
CA LEU A 13 -21.30 -4.37 -6.06
C LEU A 13 -20.23 -4.56 -4.97
N THR A 14 -19.70 -3.46 -4.43
CA THR A 14 -18.71 -3.54 -3.34
C THR A 14 -19.31 -4.18 -2.09
N ASN A 15 -20.50 -3.76 -1.67
CA ASN A 15 -21.14 -4.27 -0.46
C ASN A 15 -21.53 -5.75 -0.60
N ALA A 16 -22.09 -6.13 -1.75
CA ALA A 16 -22.42 -7.52 -2.03
C ALA A 16 -21.16 -8.40 -2.03
N SER A 17 -20.08 -7.94 -2.66
CA SER A 17 -18.83 -8.72 -2.67
C SER A 17 -18.21 -8.87 -1.28
N LEU A 18 -18.35 -7.86 -0.40
CA LEU A 18 -17.90 -7.94 0.99
C LEU A 18 -18.74 -8.93 1.79
N PHE A 19 -20.03 -9.10 1.47
CA PHE A 19 -20.86 -10.11 2.11
C PHE A 19 -20.46 -11.53 1.67
N TYR A 20 -20.27 -11.74 0.36
CA TYR A 20 -19.95 -13.06 -0.18
C TYR A 20 -18.49 -13.48 0.00
N LYS A 21 -17.57 -12.59 0.41
CA LYS A 21 -16.13 -12.90 0.48
C LYS A 21 -15.80 -14.14 1.33
N ASP A 22 -16.55 -14.38 2.40
CA ASP A 22 -16.35 -15.50 3.33
C ASP A 22 -17.20 -16.73 2.96
N LEU A 23 -18.35 -16.52 2.31
CA LEU A 23 -19.30 -17.57 1.94
C LEU A 23 -18.94 -18.24 0.60
N CYS A 24 -18.67 -17.41 -0.41
CA CYS A 24 -18.38 -17.82 -1.78
C CYS A 24 -17.36 -16.85 -2.41
N PRO A 25 -16.05 -17.16 -2.30
CA PRO A 25 -15.00 -16.27 -2.77
C PRO A 25 -15.07 -16.03 -4.29
N GLU A 26 -15.52 -17.02 -5.07
CA GLU A 26 -15.67 -16.86 -6.52
C GLU A 26 -16.75 -15.82 -6.89
N GLN A 27 -17.87 -15.81 -6.16
CA GLN A 27 -18.91 -14.80 -6.36
C GLN A 27 -18.41 -13.41 -5.99
N ALA A 28 -17.66 -13.29 -4.88
CA ALA A 28 -17.03 -12.02 -4.51
C ALA A 28 -16.04 -11.52 -5.57
N ARG A 29 -15.21 -12.41 -6.14
CA ARG A 29 -14.27 -12.07 -7.22
C ARG A 29 -15.00 -11.60 -8.47
N PHE A 30 -16.07 -12.29 -8.88
CA PHE A 30 -16.86 -11.92 -10.05
C PHE A 30 -17.51 -10.53 -9.91
N LEU A 31 -18.09 -10.24 -8.74
CA LEU A 31 -18.67 -8.93 -8.45
C LEU A 31 -17.60 -7.82 -8.49
N MET A 32 -16.42 -8.10 -7.94
CA MET A 32 -15.32 -7.14 -7.95
C MET A 32 -14.70 -6.94 -9.34
N GLN A 33 -14.64 -7.98 -10.17
CA GLN A 33 -14.26 -7.84 -11.57
C GLN A 33 -15.20 -6.88 -12.31
N LYS A 34 -16.53 -7.07 -12.15
CA LYS A 34 -17.52 -6.15 -12.74
C LYS A 34 -17.36 -4.72 -12.24
N GLN A 35 -17.02 -4.57 -10.96
CA GLN A 35 -16.82 -3.26 -10.39
C GLN A 35 -15.56 -2.56 -10.93
N GLN A 36 -14.44 -3.28 -11.06
CA GLN A 36 -13.20 -2.72 -11.61
C GLN A 36 -13.31 -2.32 -13.08
N MET A 37 -14.21 -2.96 -13.86
CA MET A 37 -14.45 -2.61 -15.26
C MET A 37 -15.29 -1.34 -15.44
N ASN A 38 -16.21 -1.07 -14.51
CA ASN A 38 -17.19 0.01 -14.62
C ASN A 38 -16.94 1.16 -13.64
N GLY A 39 -15.90 1.07 -12.81
CA GLY A 39 -15.69 1.98 -11.70
C GLY A 39 -14.24 2.28 -11.39
N PRO A 40 -14.01 3.14 -10.37
CA PRO A 40 -12.67 3.51 -9.98
C PRO A 40 -11.92 2.28 -9.48
N ALA A 41 -10.68 2.13 -9.95
CA ALA A 41 -9.84 1.03 -9.54
C ALA A 41 -9.53 1.12 -8.04
N LEU A 42 -9.66 0.00 -7.33
CA LEU A 42 -9.31 -0.05 -5.92
C LEU A 42 -7.80 -0.23 -5.76
N PRO A 43 -7.21 0.23 -4.66
CA PRO A 43 -5.79 0.03 -4.40
C PRO A 43 -5.42 -1.46 -4.34
N ASP A 44 -4.24 -1.81 -4.88
CA ASP A 44 -3.66 -3.16 -4.83
C ASP A 44 -3.45 -3.71 -3.41
N THR A 45 -3.49 -2.84 -2.40
CA THR A 45 -3.43 -3.22 -0.99
C THR A 45 -4.73 -3.83 -0.50
N VAL A 46 -5.86 -3.49 -1.13
CA VAL A 46 -7.22 -3.89 -0.73
C VAL A 46 -7.76 -5.00 -1.63
N LEU A 47 -7.46 -4.96 -2.92
CA LEU A 47 -7.92 -5.94 -3.91
C LEU A 47 -6.73 -6.48 -4.71
N CYS A 48 -6.74 -7.77 -5.05
CA CYS A 48 -5.76 -8.30 -5.99
C CYS A 48 -6.11 -7.86 -7.42
N PRO A 49 -5.19 -7.23 -8.17
CA PRO A 49 -5.48 -6.75 -9.53
C PRO A 49 -5.66 -7.88 -10.55
N PHE A 50 -5.21 -9.10 -10.23
CA PHE A 50 -5.26 -10.25 -11.14
C PHE A 50 -6.50 -11.11 -10.93
N CYS A 51 -6.76 -11.50 -9.68
CA CYS A 51 -7.87 -12.41 -9.35
C CYS A 51 -9.07 -11.70 -8.69
N PHE A 52 -9.03 -10.38 -8.51
CA PHE A 52 -10.09 -9.57 -7.88
C PHE A 52 -10.51 -10.04 -6.48
N GLN A 53 -9.63 -10.76 -5.78
CA GLN A 53 -9.88 -11.21 -4.42
C GLN A 53 -9.59 -10.10 -3.41
N TRP A 54 -10.46 -9.95 -2.42
CA TRP A 54 -10.26 -9.08 -1.27
C TRP A 54 -9.02 -9.50 -0.48
N ARG A 55 -8.15 -8.54 -0.15
CA ARG A 55 -6.94 -8.76 0.64
C ARG A 55 -7.21 -8.42 2.10
N ARG A 56 -7.10 -9.42 2.98
CA ARG A 56 -7.23 -9.25 4.43
C ARG A 56 -5.91 -9.44 5.15
N PRO A 57 -5.47 -8.48 5.98
CA PRO A 57 -4.27 -8.66 6.78
C PRO A 57 -4.35 -9.98 7.57
N GLY A 58 -3.37 -10.86 7.39
CA GLY A 58 -3.34 -12.18 8.03
C GLY A 58 -3.68 -13.36 7.09
N GLU A 59 -4.53 -13.16 6.07
CA GLU A 59 -4.85 -14.21 5.09
C GLU A 59 -3.84 -14.24 3.93
N TYR A 60 -3.24 -13.09 3.58
CA TYR A 60 -2.21 -12.99 2.56
C TYR A 60 -0.83 -12.72 3.17
N HIS A 61 0.18 -13.41 2.65
CA HIS A 61 1.56 -13.20 3.06
C HIS A 61 2.09 -11.88 2.51
N VAL A 62 2.27 -10.90 3.40
CA VAL A 62 2.96 -9.65 3.07
C VAL A 62 4.43 -9.80 3.39
N ARG A 63 5.27 -9.88 2.36
CA ARG A 63 6.72 -9.81 2.55
C ARG A 63 7.16 -8.35 2.55
N ILE A 64 7.48 -7.83 3.73
CA ILE A 64 8.17 -6.55 3.84
C ILE A 64 9.58 -6.73 3.30
N ARG A 65 9.96 -5.90 2.32
CA ARG A 65 11.37 -5.87 1.89
C ARG A 65 12.19 -5.19 3.00
N PRO A 66 13.26 -5.83 3.47
CA PRO A 66 14.10 -5.23 4.50
C PRO A 66 14.62 -3.88 4.01
N LYS A 67 14.71 -2.91 4.92
CA LYS A 67 15.33 -1.63 4.62
C LYS A 67 16.72 -1.86 4.07
N ARG A 68 17.04 -1.20 2.95
CA ARG A 68 18.37 -1.32 2.34
C ARG A 68 19.44 -0.95 3.36
N ARG A 69 20.50 -1.76 3.44
CA ARG A 69 21.64 -1.49 4.32
C ARG A 69 22.21 -0.09 4.03
N PRO A 70 22.54 0.71 5.06
CA PRO A 70 23.10 2.04 4.84
C PRO A 70 24.42 1.93 4.10
N SER A 71 24.54 2.69 3.00
CA SER A 71 25.79 2.84 2.26
C SER A 71 26.86 3.50 3.12
N VAL A 72 28.14 3.37 2.74
CA VAL A 72 29.26 4.00 3.45
C VAL A 72 29.04 5.50 3.64
N ARG A 73 28.50 6.19 2.62
CA ARG A 73 28.15 7.61 2.67
C ARG A 73 27.09 7.88 3.76
N ILE A 74 26.02 7.10 3.79
CA ILE A 74 24.96 7.23 4.80
C ILE A 74 25.49 6.96 6.20
N ARG A 75 26.34 5.93 6.39
CA ARG A 75 26.97 5.65 7.69
C ARG A 75 27.87 6.80 8.17
N LYS A 76 28.62 7.46 7.27
CA LYS A 76 29.41 8.65 7.63
C LYS A 76 28.52 9.82 8.04
N LEU A 77 27.42 10.05 7.32
CA LEU A 77 26.47 11.12 7.65
C LEU A 77 25.76 10.87 8.98
N LEU A 78 25.33 9.64 9.26
CA LEU A 78 24.73 9.26 10.55
C LEU A 78 25.69 9.49 11.72
N ARG A 79 26.99 9.13 11.57
CA ARG A 79 28.01 9.41 12.58
C ARG A 79 28.22 10.91 12.79
N ARG A 80 28.26 11.71 11.71
CA ARG A 80 28.39 13.17 11.80
C ARG A 80 27.21 13.81 12.52
N GLU A 81 26.00 13.33 12.24
CA GLU A 81 24.77 13.77 12.89
C GLU A 81 24.79 13.46 14.40
N GLN A 82 25.24 12.26 14.80
CA GLN A 82 25.40 11.88 16.21
C GLN A 82 26.40 12.80 16.94
N THR A 83 27.49 13.19 16.27
CA THR A 83 28.47 14.16 16.80
C THR A 83 28.00 15.63 16.73
N ARG A 84 26.71 15.88 16.44
CA ARG A 84 26.10 17.22 16.28
C ARG A 84 26.81 18.15 15.28
N LYS A 85 27.52 17.58 14.29
CA LYS A 85 28.18 18.37 13.23
C LYS A 85 27.14 18.88 12.24
N ARG A 86 27.31 20.12 11.78
CA ARG A 86 26.48 20.69 10.70
C ARG A 86 26.59 19.83 9.43
N LEU A 87 25.43 19.52 8.85
CA LEU A 87 25.27 18.81 7.58
C LEU A 87 24.82 19.79 6.51
N SER A 88 25.22 19.55 5.26
CA SER A 88 24.73 20.35 4.15
C SER A 88 23.26 20.03 3.84
N SER A 89 22.56 20.94 3.15
CA SER A 89 21.18 20.74 2.72
C SER A 89 21.01 19.46 1.88
N GLN A 90 21.99 19.11 1.06
CA GLN A 90 21.99 17.87 0.27
C GLN A 90 22.16 16.62 1.14
N GLU A 91 23.05 16.67 2.13
CA GLU A 91 23.28 15.58 3.09
C GLU A 91 22.02 15.31 3.93
N ILE A 92 21.33 16.38 4.35
CA ILE A 92 20.04 16.29 5.06
C ILE A 92 18.98 15.63 4.18
N LYS A 93 18.82 16.08 2.93
CA LYS A 93 17.87 15.46 1.98
C LYS A 93 18.18 13.97 1.76
N LEU A 94 19.45 13.59 1.68
CA LEU A 94 19.87 12.20 1.54
C LEU A 94 19.50 11.36 2.77
N LEU A 95 19.76 11.86 3.99
CA LEU A 95 19.38 11.20 5.23
C LEU A 95 17.85 11.07 5.36
N GLN A 96 17.10 12.11 5.01
CA GLN A 96 15.65 12.07 4.99
C GLN A 96 15.12 11.00 4.03
N ARG A 97 15.68 10.89 2.82
CA ARG A 97 15.33 9.83 1.87
C ARG A 97 15.63 8.44 2.45
N PHE A 98 16.79 8.26 3.08
CA PHE A 98 17.15 7.00 3.74
C PHE A 98 16.21 6.66 4.91
N ARG A 99 15.79 7.65 5.71
CA ARG A 99 14.82 7.47 6.80
C ARG A 99 13.41 7.17 6.29
N ARG A 100 12.96 7.82 5.22
CA ARG A 100 11.66 7.56 4.59
C ARG A 100 11.60 6.22 3.88
N ALA A 101 12.74 5.68 3.44
CA ALA A 101 12.84 4.34 2.87
C ALA A 101 12.68 3.19 3.91
N SER A 102 12.42 3.51 5.18
CA SER A 102 12.02 2.50 6.18
C SER A 102 10.62 1.99 5.85
N SER A 103 10.40 0.69 5.94
CA SER A 103 9.06 0.12 5.86
C SER A 103 8.17 0.71 6.96
N ILE A 104 6.97 1.15 6.58
CA ILE A 104 5.98 1.81 7.44
C ILE A 104 5.61 0.96 8.68
N LEU A 105 5.76 -0.36 8.58
CA LEU A 105 5.48 -1.33 9.66
C LEU A 105 6.55 -1.39 10.77
N CYS A 106 7.69 -0.69 10.65
CA CYS A 106 8.75 -0.70 11.67
C CYS A 106 8.81 0.60 12.49
N LYS A 107 7.68 1.29 12.63
CA LYS A 107 7.53 2.38 13.60
C LYS A 107 6.75 1.81 14.79
N GLU A 108 7.48 1.39 15.81
CA GLU A 108 6.95 1.21 17.18
C GLU A 108 6.97 2.56 17.90
#